data_AF-A0A8S9UID7-F1
#
_entry.id   AF-A0A8S9UID7-F1
#
_cell.length_a   1.000
_cell.length_b   1.000
_cell.length_c   1.000
_cell.angle_alpha   90.00
_cell.angle_beta   90.00
_cell.angle_gamma   90.00
#
_symmetry.space_group_name_H-M   'P 1'
#
loop_
_entity.id
_entity.type
_entity.pdbx_description
1 polymer ?
#
loop_
_entity_poly.entity_id
_entity_poly.type
_entity_poly.pdbx_seq_one_letter_code
_entity_poly.pdbx_strand_id
1 'polypeptide(L)'
;MVERKLIIDPIEWIEAQQQPDGASCGVLVVAQAHNYLFGNVEQQNYGVSNRDIKVTRLGMLWVIMNLNKENILSSSDALKTKKIQQKLEDELK
;
A
#
# COMPACT_ATOMS: atom_id res chain seq x y z
N MET A 1 20.81 -3.05 -29.85
CA MET A 1 19.87 -2.78 -28.74
C MET A 1 18.48 -3.00 -29.27
N VAL A 2 17.67 -3.88 -28.66
CA VAL A 2 16.28 -4.06 -29.07
C VAL A 2 15.48 -2.92 -28.47
N GLU A 3 14.88 -2.10 -29.32
CA GLU A 3 14.01 -1.00 -28.92
C GLU A 3 12.74 -1.60 -28.30
N ARG A 4 12.60 -1.48 -26.98
CA ARG A 4 11.37 -1.89 -26.29
C ARG A 4 10.37 -0.73 -26.40
N LYS A 5 9.47 -0.82 -27.38
CA LYS A 5 8.35 0.11 -27.50
C LYS A 5 7.33 -0.20 -26.40
N LEU A 6 7.19 0.71 -25.44
CA LEU A 6 6.12 0.64 -24.46
C LEU A 6 4.80 0.91 -25.19
N ILE A 7 3.91 -0.08 -25.22
CA ILE A 7 2.55 0.09 -25.74
C ILE A 7 1.69 0.42 -24.53
N ILE A 8 1.18 1.65 -24.49
CA ILE A 8 0.23 2.11 -23.48
C ILE A 8 -1.13 2.12 -24.18
N ASP A 9 -2.07 1.35 -23.65
CA ASP A 9 -3.44 1.37 -24.14
C ASP A 9 -4.06 2.77 -23.98
N PRO A 10 -5.08 3.13 -24.78
CA PRO A 10 -5.78 4.40 -24.63
C PRO A 10 -6.26 4.60 -23.20
N ILE A 11 -6.16 5.84 -22.70
CA ILE A 11 -6.66 6.19 -21.36
C ILE A 11 -8.18 6.04 -21.34
N GLU A 12 -8.67 5.11 -20.53
CA GLU A 12 -10.10 4.97 -20.24
C GLU A 12 -10.41 5.69 -18.92
N TRP A 13 -11.34 6.64 -18.98
CA TRP A 13 -11.85 7.30 -17.77
C TRP A 13 -12.80 6.35 -17.07
N ILE A 14 -12.46 6.00 -15.84
CA ILE A 14 -13.31 5.15 -15.01
C ILE A 14 -14.31 6.04 -14.28
N GLU A 15 -15.58 5.61 -14.22
CA GLU A 15 -16.58 6.30 -13.41
C GLU A 15 -16.13 6.31 -11.94
N ALA A 16 -16.09 7.51 -11.37
CA ALA A 16 -15.69 7.69 -9.98
C ALA A 16 -16.89 7.48 -9.06
N GLN A 17 -16.64 6.85 -7.91
CA GLN A 17 -17.63 6.75 -6.84
C GLN A 17 -18.08 8.13 -6.37
N GLN A 18 -19.39 8.30 -6.17
CA GLN A 18 -19.92 9.52 -5.58
C GLN A 18 -19.45 9.62 -4.12
N GLN A 19 -18.74 10.70 -3.82
CA GLN A 19 -18.21 10.95 -2.50
C GLN A 19 -19.32 11.38 -1.53
N PRO A 20 -19.39 10.81 -0.31
CA PRO A 20 -20.42 11.16 0.67
C PRO A 20 -20.20 12.50 1.38
N ASP A 21 -19.03 13.12 1.20
CA ASP A 21 -18.63 14.37 1.84
C ASP A 21 -17.80 15.23 0.89
N GLY A 22 -17.27 16.37 1.37
CA GLY A 22 -16.39 17.26 0.58
C GLY A 22 -14.89 17.05 0.77
N ALA A 23 -14.44 16.03 1.51
CA ALA A 23 -13.04 15.91 1.96
C ALA A 23 -12.40 14.51 1.81
N SER A 24 -13.12 13.52 1.28
CA SER A 24 -12.69 12.12 1.18
C SER A 24 -12.16 11.69 -0.19
N CYS A 25 -11.93 12.61 -1.13
CA CYS A 25 -11.53 12.30 -2.50
C CYS A 25 -10.23 11.49 -2.57
N GLY A 26 -9.23 11.86 -1.77
CA GLY A 26 -7.96 11.12 -1.73
C GLY A 26 -8.11 9.67 -1.24
N VAL A 27 -9.04 9.41 -0.33
CA VAL A 27 -9.32 8.05 0.16
C VAL A 27 -9.94 7.21 -0.95
N LEU A 28 -10.87 7.80 -1.70
CA LEU A 28 -11.55 7.13 -2.82
C LEU A 28 -10.60 6.80 -3.97
N VAL A 29 -9.69 7.72 -4.32
CA VAL A 29 -8.68 7.48 -5.36
C VAL A 29 -7.79 6.28 -4.99
N VAL A 30 -7.35 6.19 -3.74
CA VAL A 30 -6.54 5.06 -3.28
C VAL A 30 -7.33 3.75 -3.28
N ALA A 31 -8.59 3.78 -2.83
CA ALA A 31 -9.46 2.61 -2.85
C ALA A 31 -9.71 2.12 -4.29
N GLN A 32 -9.96 3.04 -5.22
CA GLN A 32 -10.19 2.71 -6.62
C GLN A 32 -8.94 2.09 -7.27
N ALA A 33 -7.77 2.69 -7.06
CA ALA A 33 -6.50 2.14 -7.53
C ALA A 33 -6.22 0.74 -6.95
N HIS A 34 -6.45 0.57 -5.65
CA HIS A 34 -6.33 -0.74 -5.00
C HIS A 34 -7.27 -1.77 -5.65
N ASN A 35 -8.55 -1.45 -5.78
CA ASN A 35 -9.53 -2.36 -6.37
C ASN A 35 -9.19 -2.74 -7.81
N TYR A 36 -8.69 -1.80 -8.60
CA TYR A 36 -8.22 -2.07 -9.96
C TYR A 36 -7.04 -3.05 -9.96
N LEU A 37 -6.02 -2.84 -9.12
CA LEU A 37 -4.84 -3.70 -9.03
C LEU A 37 -5.15 -5.13 -8.57
N PHE A 38 -6.18 -5.30 -7.73
CA PHE A 38 -6.59 -6.61 -7.22
C PHE A 38 -7.73 -7.26 -8.01
N GLY A 39 -8.15 -6.67 -9.14
CA GLY A 39 -9.23 -7.21 -9.98
C GLY A 39 -10.63 -7.11 -9.36
N ASN A 40 -10.80 -6.28 -8.33
CA ASN A 40 -12.08 -6.06 -7.62
C ASN A 40 -12.85 -4.88 -8.21
N VAL A 41 -12.91 -4.78 -9.54
CA VAL A 41 -13.45 -3.61 -10.26
C VAL A 41 -14.95 -3.41 -9.99
N GLU A 42 -15.68 -4.49 -9.71
CA GLU A 42 -17.12 -4.46 -9.35
C GLU A 42 -17.41 -3.66 -8.08
N GLN A 43 -16.42 -3.49 -7.19
CA GLN A 43 -16.55 -2.70 -5.97
C GLN A 43 -16.49 -1.19 -6.23
N GLN A 44 -16.46 -0.75 -7.48
CA GLN A 44 -16.44 0.67 -7.84
C GLN A 44 -17.86 1.25 -8.06
N ASN A 45 -18.88 0.41 -8.24
CA ASN A 45 -20.21 0.86 -8.68
C ASN A 45 -21.28 0.96 -7.56
N TYR A 46 -20.87 1.08 -6.29
CA TYR A 46 -21.80 1.27 -5.18
C TYR A 46 -21.66 2.66 -4.53
N GLY A 47 -22.77 3.15 -3.98
CA GLY A 47 -22.79 4.43 -3.24
C GLY A 47 -21.94 4.33 -1.98
N VAL A 48 -20.86 5.11 -1.92
CA VAL A 48 -19.94 5.07 -0.78
C VAL A 48 -20.55 5.81 0.41
N SER A 49 -20.68 5.13 1.54
CA SER A 49 -21.16 5.75 2.78
C SER A 49 -20.01 6.34 3.60
N ASN A 50 -20.35 7.22 4.54
CA ASN A 50 -19.39 7.71 5.54
C ASN A 50 -18.75 6.59 6.39
N ARG A 51 -19.42 5.43 6.52
CA ARG A 51 -18.86 4.28 7.22
C ARG A 51 -17.76 3.64 6.39
N ASP A 52 -17.97 3.48 5.09
CA ASP A 52 -17.00 2.88 4.17
C ASP A 52 -15.72 3.72 4.09
N ILE A 53 -15.86 5.05 4.11
CA ILE A 53 -14.71 5.97 4.20
C ILE A 53 -13.90 5.72 5.48
N LYS A 54 -14.56 5.56 6.64
CA LYS A 54 -13.86 5.32 7.92
C LYS A 54 -13.11 3.99 7.89
N VAL A 55 -13.73 2.93 7.36
CA VAL A 55 -13.10 1.62 7.21
C VAL A 55 -11.88 1.70 6.28
N THR A 56 -12.02 2.38 5.13
CA THR A 56 -10.93 2.56 4.17
C THR A 56 -9.76 3.34 4.77
N ARG A 57 -10.03 4.45 5.47
CA ARG A 57 -9.01 5.23 6.19
C ARG A 57 -8.27 4.38 7.22
N LEU A 58 -9.01 3.57 7.98
CA LEU A 58 -8.40 2.68 8.98
C LEU A 58 -7.50 1.63 8.30
N GLY A 59 -7.93 1.06 7.17
CA GLY A 59 -7.12 0.14 6.37
C GLY A 59 -5.83 0.78 5.86
N MET A 60 -5.92 2.00 5.31
CA MET A 60 -4.73 2.76 4.87
C MET A 60 -3.76 3.02 6.02
N LEU A 61 -4.27 3.47 7.18
CA LEU A 61 -3.45 3.68 8.37
C LEU A 61 -2.77 2.39 8.83
N TRP A 62 -3.49 1.26 8.82
CA TRP A 62 -2.93 -0.04 9.17
C TRP A 62 -1.79 -0.42 8.23
N VAL A 63 -1.95 -0.26 6.92
CA VAL A 63 -0.88 -0.54 5.95
C VAL A 63 0.34 0.34 6.22
N ILE A 64 0.16 1.65 6.39
CA ILE A 64 1.25 2.60 6.67
C ILE A 64 2.00 2.21 7.96
N MET A 65 1.27 1.87 9.01
CA MET A 65 1.87 1.48 10.30
C MET A 65 2.65 0.16 10.20
N ASN A 66 2.19 -0.80 9.39
CA ASN A 66 2.90 -2.08 9.23
C ASN A 66 4.09 -1.99 8.27
N LEU A 67 4.02 -1.18 7.22
CA LEU A 67 5.18 -0.86 6.37
C LEU A 67 6.34 -0.27 7.19
N ASN A 68 6.02 0.56 8.18
CA ASN A 68 7.04 1.10 9.09
C ASN A 68 7.66 0.02 9.98
N LYS A 69 6.88 -0.96 10.45
CA LYS A 69 7.42 -2.05 11.27
C LYS A 69 8.38 -2.93 10.50
N GLU A 70 8.07 -3.32 9.26
CA GLU A 70 8.97 -4.13 8.43
C GLU A 70 10.27 -3.39 8.09
N ASN A 71 10.19 -2.07 7.83
CA ASN A 71 11.37 -1.24 7.57
C ASN A 71 12.22 -0.96 8.83
N ILE A 72 11.59 -0.80 10.00
CA ILE A 72 12.29 -0.59 11.27
C ILE A 72 12.94 -1.89 11.78
N LEU A 73 12.26 -3.03 11.63
CA LEU A 73 12.78 -4.33 12.07
C LEU A 73 13.91 -4.83 11.16
N SER A 74 13.84 -4.65 9.83
CA SER A 74 14.79 -5.29 8.91
C SER A 74 16.23 -4.76 8.99
N SER A 75 16.43 -3.46 9.23
CA SER A 75 17.78 -2.85 9.22
C SER A 75 18.44 -2.86 10.60
N SER A 76 17.71 -2.45 11.65
CA SER A 76 18.20 -2.44 13.03
C SER A 76 18.49 -3.86 13.51
N ASP A 77 17.59 -4.80 13.26
CA ASP A 77 17.70 -6.13 13.87
C ASP A 77 18.69 -7.01 13.11
N ALA A 78 18.82 -6.86 11.78
CA ALA A 78 19.94 -7.46 11.05
C ALA A 78 21.30 -7.00 11.60
N LEU A 79 21.42 -5.70 11.92
CA LEU A 79 22.66 -5.14 12.46
C LEU A 79 22.93 -5.61 13.91
N LYS A 80 21.90 -5.69 14.75
CA LYS A 80 21.99 -6.24 16.11
C LYS A 80 22.33 -7.72 16.11
N THR A 81 21.67 -8.51 15.27
CA THR A 81 21.94 -9.96 15.13
C THR A 81 23.37 -10.19 14.66
N LYS A 82 23.85 -9.41 13.67
CA LYS A 82 25.24 -9.49 13.21
C LYS A 82 26.24 -9.14 14.33
N LYS A 83 25.91 -8.12 15.15
CA LYS A 83 26.74 -7.70 16.28
C LYS A 83 26.77 -8.72 17.42
N ILE A 84 25.64 -9.40 17.67
CA ILE A 84 25.55 -10.51 18.64
C ILE A 84 26.35 -11.71 18.13
N GLN A 85 26.21 -12.07 16.86
CA GLN A 85 26.94 -13.17 16.23
C GLN A 85 28.46 -12.96 16.34
N GLN A 86 28.93 -11.75 16.01
CA GLN A 86 30.35 -11.39 16.11
C GLN A 86 30.88 -11.54 17.54
N LYS A 87 30.12 -11.03 18.53
CA LYS A 87 30.47 -11.19 19.95
C LYS A 87 30.54 -12.65 20.38
N LEU A 88 29.60 -13.47 19.91
CA LEU A 88 29.60 -14.90 20.22
C LEU A 88 30.83 -15.60 19.64
N GLU A 89 31.21 -15.27 18.40
CA GLU A 89 32.41 -15.82 17.74
C GLU A 89 33.71 -15.39 18.43
N ASP A 90 33.76 -14.17 18.95
CA ASP A 90 34.91 -13.65 19.69
C ASP A 90 35.03 -14.29 21.09
N GLU A 91 33.91 -14.59 21.76
CA GLU A 91 33.88 -15.25 23.07
C GLU A 91 34.10 -16.77 23.02
N LEU A 92 33.87 -17.40 21.85
CA LEU A 92 34.05 -18.84 21.62
C LEU A 92 35.44 -19.21 21.05
N LYS A 93 36.35 -18.23 20.89
CA LYS A 93 37.76 -18.43 20.53
C LYS A 93 38.65 -18.46 21.77
#